data_AF-A0A0K0Y5G4-F1
#
_entry.id   AF-A0A0K0Y5G4-F1
#
_cell.length_a   1.000
_cell.length_b   1.000
_cell.length_c   1.000
_cell.angle_alpha   90.00
_cell.angle_beta   90.00
_cell.angle_gamma   90.00
#
_symmetry.space_group_name_H-M   'P 1'
#
loop_
_entity.id
_entity.type
_entity.pdbx_description
1 polymer ?
#
loop_
_entity_poly.entity_id
_entity_poly.type
_entity_poly.pdbx_seq_one_letter_code
_entity_poly.pdbx_strand_id
1 'polypeptide(L)'
;MRQLHIGLIAVQAAFVAPQLVLAHDDAQHCEAVQMSVSEAGFSETVLVTCNGDNAVVSSDTYPDHELMTGIVGTNEQVPVPAKSYDAPIPLLPVLGDTPQTRDAALAVAVNGVPIFDYTGGGEMSQDDLLHYQSQHDTLTTQQLDICGGHAGRGDDYHYHVAPTCMIEQMKNAGDDAIIGWAFDGFPIYGDNNPDGTEIAEGDLDLCNGQPDETFGYRYHTSTEAPYILQCLMGEVASLRDLPRTAPLAPASGGGGIEPGRPPRGGVEGLVFTQSPDGRRSMDYTYEGEAYYMRYSPSETAGCYNFETRTVTNDGSVVSEEYCR
;
A
#
# COMPACT_ATOMS: atom_id res chain seq x y z
N MET A 1 -14.77 74.04 48.02
CA MET A 1 -14.80 73.32 46.73
C MET A 1 -13.44 72.65 46.52
N ARG A 2 -13.34 71.34 46.77
CA ARG A 2 -12.23 70.49 46.30
C ARG A 2 -12.85 69.14 45.94
N GLN A 3 -12.96 68.87 44.64
CA GLN A 3 -13.45 67.60 44.11
C GLN A 3 -12.32 66.57 44.19
N LEU A 4 -12.53 65.48 44.92
CA LEU A 4 -11.70 64.28 44.81
C LEU A 4 -12.06 63.57 43.49
N HIS A 5 -11.08 63.44 42.60
CA HIS A 5 -11.17 62.54 41.44
C HIS A 5 -10.67 61.16 41.88
N ILE A 6 -11.57 60.18 41.93
CA ILE A 6 -11.24 58.77 42.08
C ILE A 6 -11.03 58.23 40.66
N GLY A 7 -9.77 57.99 40.29
CA GLY A 7 -9.43 57.32 39.04
C GLY A 7 -9.71 55.83 39.16
N LEU A 8 -10.64 55.33 38.34
CA LEU A 8 -10.92 53.90 38.22
C LEU A 8 -9.83 53.27 37.34
N ILE A 9 -8.91 52.51 37.94
CA ILE A 9 -7.94 51.70 37.18
C ILE A 9 -8.68 50.46 36.68
N ALA A 10 -8.98 50.42 35.40
CA ALA A 10 -9.49 49.23 34.73
C ALA A 10 -8.32 48.26 34.50
N VAL A 11 -8.25 47.20 35.31
CA VAL A 11 -7.36 46.06 35.04
C VAL A 11 -8.03 45.22 33.95
N GLN A 12 -7.59 45.39 32.69
CA GLN A 12 -7.91 44.45 31.63
C GLN A 12 -7.11 43.17 31.87
N ALA A 13 -7.77 42.16 32.43
CA ALA A 13 -7.27 40.80 32.40
C ALA A 13 -7.34 40.30 30.95
N ALA A 14 -6.20 40.31 30.26
CA ALA A 14 -6.06 39.61 28.99
C ALA A 14 -6.17 38.10 29.26
N PHE A 15 -7.33 37.52 28.99
CA PHE A 15 -7.47 36.08 28.87
C PHE A 15 -6.72 35.65 27.60
N VAL A 16 -5.50 35.15 27.77
CA VAL A 16 -4.85 34.34 26.74
C VAL A 16 -5.57 33.00 26.77
N ALA A 17 -6.51 32.80 25.85
CA ALA A 17 -7.03 31.46 25.59
C ALA A 17 -5.83 30.59 25.19
N PRO A 18 -5.69 29.37 25.74
CA PRO A 18 -4.71 28.44 25.21
C PRO A 18 -5.10 28.21 23.75
N GLN A 19 -4.24 28.63 22.82
CA GLN A 19 -4.31 28.09 21.47
C GLN A 19 -4.00 26.61 21.64
N LEU A 20 -5.03 25.77 21.62
CA LEU A 20 -4.87 24.39 21.19
C LEU A 20 -4.33 24.49 19.76
N VAL A 21 -3.02 24.49 19.64
CA VAL A 21 -2.36 24.10 18.40
C VAL A 21 -2.80 22.65 18.24
N LEU A 22 -3.75 22.40 17.34
CA LEU A 22 -3.92 21.03 16.82
C LEU A 22 -2.52 20.66 16.30
N ALA A 23 -1.94 19.58 16.82
CA ALA A 23 -0.53 19.26 16.58
C ALA A 23 -0.19 19.06 15.09
N HIS A 24 -1.22 18.91 14.25
CA HIS A 24 -1.12 18.89 12.80
C HIS A 24 -2.45 19.42 12.21
N ASP A 25 -2.44 20.54 11.49
CA ASP A 25 -3.59 21.02 10.71
C ASP A 25 -3.58 20.46 9.27
N ASP A 26 -4.69 20.61 8.52
CA ASP A 26 -4.87 20.02 7.18
C ASP A 26 -3.74 20.39 6.21
N ALA A 27 -3.23 21.63 6.32
CA ALA A 27 -2.16 22.12 5.46
C ALA A 27 -0.83 21.44 5.80
N GLN A 28 -0.53 21.27 7.09
CA GLN A 28 0.63 20.53 7.55
C GLN A 28 0.56 19.05 7.16
N HIS A 29 -0.63 18.44 7.22
CA HIS A 29 -0.83 17.05 6.82
C HIS A 29 -0.59 16.85 5.33
N CYS A 30 -1.16 17.72 4.50
CA CYS A 30 -0.91 17.71 3.05
C CYS A 30 0.59 17.86 2.76
N GLU A 31 1.26 18.81 3.42
CA GLU A 31 2.70 19.01 3.28
C GLU A 31 3.48 17.76 3.70
N ALA A 32 3.11 17.08 4.80
CA ALA A 32 3.75 15.84 5.22
C ALA A 32 3.63 14.73 4.17
N VAL A 33 2.46 14.55 3.54
CA VAL A 33 2.29 13.58 2.45
C VAL A 33 3.17 13.96 1.25
N GLN A 34 3.19 15.23 0.83
CA GLN A 34 4.03 15.71 -0.26
C GLN A 34 5.53 15.52 0.01
N MET A 35 5.96 15.85 1.23
CA MET A 35 7.35 15.73 1.66
C MET A 35 7.77 14.27 1.77
N SER A 36 6.92 13.38 2.30
CA SER A 36 7.23 11.94 2.39
C SER A 36 7.59 11.33 1.02
N VAL A 37 6.89 11.72 -0.05
CA VAL A 37 7.19 11.26 -1.43
C VAL A 37 8.44 11.95 -1.99
N SER A 38 8.57 13.26 -1.80
CA SER A 38 9.67 14.02 -2.42
C SER A 38 11.03 13.80 -1.75
N GLU A 39 11.07 13.66 -0.43
CA GLU A 39 12.28 13.34 0.33
C GLU A 39 12.70 11.89 0.14
N ALA A 40 11.74 10.96 -0.01
CA ALA A 40 12.02 9.59 -0.42
C ALA A 40 12.62 9.52 -1.84
N GLY A 41 12.33 10.51 -2.69
CA GLY A 41 12.90 10.62 -4.02
C GLY A 41 12.03 10.03 -5.13
N PHE A 42 10.74 9.84 -4.89
CA PHE A 42 9.79 9.23 -5.84
C PHE A 42 8.95 10.24 -6.65
N SER A 43 9.25 11.53 -6.60
CA SER A 43 8.47 12.58 -7.30
C SER A 43 8.42 12.47 -8.83
N GLU A 44 9.28 11.66 -9.45
CA GLU A 44 9.26 11.42 -10.90
C GLU A 44 8.18 10.41 -11.31
N THR A 45 7.75 9.53 -10.40
CA THR A 45 6.77 8.46 -10.65
C THR A 45 5.49 8.63 -9.84
N VAL A 46 5.53 9.41 -8.76
CA VAL A 46 4.40 9.65 -7.86
C VAL A 46 4.07 11.14 -7.79
N LEU A 47 2.82 11.48 -8.04
CA LEU A 47 2.30 12.84 -7.91
C LEU A 47 1.43 12.93 -6.65
N VAL A 48 1.66 13.95 -5.83
CA VAL A 48 0.77 14.27 -4.68
C VAL A 48 0.06 15.59 -4.95
N THR A 49 -1.27 15.54 -5.02
CA THR A 49 -2.10 16.75 -5.13
C THR A 49 -3.01 16.89 -3.92
N CYS A 50 -3.10 18.08 -3.35
CA CYS A 50 -4.01 18.32 -2.23
C CYS A 50 -5.29 18.98 -2.73
N ASN A 51 -6.40 18.37 -2.37
CA ASN A 51 -7.74 18.93 -2.47
C ASN A 51 -8.31 19.14 -1.06
N GLY A 52 -9.46 19.81 -0.95
CA GLY A 52 -9.99 20.32 0.32
C GLY A 52 -9.82 19.39 1.52
N ASP A 53 -10.20 18.12 1.38
CA ASP A 53 -10.21 17.18 2.51
C ASP A 53 -9.14 16.07 2.38
N ASN A 54 -8.43 15.97 1.25
CA ASN A 54 -7.49 14.86 1.00
C ASN A 54 -6.20 15.31 0.30
N ALA A 55 -5.08 14.67 0.65
CA ALA A 55 -3.95 14.52 -0.26
C ALA A 55 -4.19 13.29 -1.15
N VAL A 56 -4.09 13.44 -2.47
CA VAL A 56 -4.23 12.35 -3.44
C VAL A 56 -2.86 11.97 -3.94
N VAL A 57 -2.42 10.75 -3.60
CA VAL A 57 -1.20 10.11 -4.07
C VAL A 57 -1.52 9.34 -5.35
N SER A 58 -1.09 9.86 -6.49
CA SER A 58 -1.35 9.29 -7.82
C SER A 58 -0.11 8.57 -8.37
N SER A 59 -0.27 7.33 -8.82
CA SER A 59 0.80 6.49 -9.38
C SER A 59 0.29 5.55 -10.50
N ASP A 60 1.16 4.67 -10.99
CA ASP A 60 0.80 3.52 -11.85
C ASP A 60 0.97 2.16 -11.17
N THR A 61 1.11 2.15 -9.83
CA THR A 61 1.34 0.97 -8.97
C THR A 61 2.57 0.13 -9.32
N TYR A 62 3.47 0.59 -10.19
CA TYR A 62 4.54 -0.23 -10.76
C TYR A 62 5.92 0.30 -10.34
N PRO A 63 6.60 -0.32 -9.36
CA PRO A 63 7.85 0.21 -8.83
C PRO A 63 9.07 -0.18 -9.69
N ASP A 64 10.16 0.58 -9.55
CA ASP A 64 11.45 0.34 -10.22
C ASP A 64 12.41 -0.47 -9.34
N HIS A 65 11.97 -1.65 -8.92
CA HIS A 65 12.81 -2.64 -8.23
C HIS A 65 12.54 -4.05 -8.76
N GLU A 66 13.16 -5.07 -8.16
CA GLU A 66 12.90 -6.46 -8.52
C GLU A 66 11.44 -6.83 -8.25
N LEU A 67 10.80 -7.57 -9.15
CA LEU A 67 9.40 -7.96 -9.05
C LEU A 67 9.28 -9.46 -9.25
N MET A 68 8.43 -10.12 -8.48
CA MET A 68 8.01 -11.53 -8.60
C MET A 68 9.12 -12.59 -8.49
N THR A 69 10.36 -12.30 -8.84
CA THR A 69 11.48 -13.26 -8.86
C THR A 69 11.66 -13.89 -7.48
N GLY A 70 11.82 -15.22 -7.47
CA GLY A 70 12.00 -15.99 -6.24
C GLY A 70 10.70 -16.47 -5.58
N ILE A 71 9.52 -16.04 -6.05
CA ILE A 71 8.23 -16.57 -5.60
C ILE A 71 8.16 -18.08 -5.86
N VAL A 72 7.80 -18.84 -4.83
CA VAL A 72 7.56 -20.29 -4.91
C VAL A 72 6.06 -20.57 -5.00
N GLY A 73 5.26 -19.93 -4.16
CA GLY A 73 3.80 -20.05 -4.12
C GLY A 73 3.10 -19.11 -5.11
N THR A 74 3.42 -19.17 -6.40
CA THR A 74 2.82 -18.25 -7.38
C THR A 74 1.29 -18.41 -7.50
N ASN A 75 0.58 -17.29 -7.56
CA ASN A 75 -0.84 -17.21 -7.88
C ASN A 75 -1.11 -17.10 -9.40
N GLU A 76 -0.07 -17.19 -10.23
CA GLU A 76 -0.11 -17.00 -11.68
C GLU A 76 -0.78 -15.67 -12.07
N GLN A 77 -0.39 -14.58 -11.41
CA GLN A 77 -0.66 -13.19 -11.79
C GLN A 77 0.67 -12.51 -12.12
N VAL A 78 0.66 -11.48 -12.97
CA VAL A 78 1.88 -10.78 -13.40
C VAL A 78 1.68 -9.27 -13.25
N PRO A 79 2.67 -8.51 -12.77
CA PRO A 79 2.48 -7.08 -12.53
C PRO A 79 2.33 -6.34 -13.87
N VAL A 80 1.27 -5.53 -13.97
CA VAL A 80 0.86 -4.72 -15.12
C VAL A 80 0.52 -3.32 -14.60
N PRO A 81 1.19 -2.25 -15.09
CA PRO A 81 0.96 -0.90 -14.58
C PRO A 81 -0.53 -0.51 -14.59
N ALA A 82 -1.03 -0.06 -13.44
CA ALA A 82 -2.37 0.46 -13.24
C ALA A 82 -2.35 1.98 -13.30
N LYS A 83 -2.24 2.52 -14.53
CA LYS A 83 -2.22 3.97 -14.76
C LYS A 83 -3.46 4.62 -14.15
N SER A 84 -3.24 5.69 -13.39
CA SER A 84 -4.29 6.44 -12.66
C SER A 84 -4.79 5.74 -11.40
N TYR A 85 -3.89 5.13 -10.63
CA TYR A 85 -4.19 4.72 -9.26
C TYR A 85 -4.10 5.95 -8.35
N ASP A 86 -5.26 6.48 -7.95
CA ASP A 86 -5.38 7.66 -7.09
C ASP A 86 -5.75 7.21 -5.66
N ALA A 87 -4.80 7.36 -4.73
CA ALA A 87 -4.99 7.06 -3.32
C ALA A 87 -5.32 8.32 -2.50
N PRO A 88 -6.57 8.50 -2.03
CA PRO A 88 -6.94 9.63 -1.19
C PRO A 88 -6.53 9.36 0.26
N ILE A 89 -5.75 10.27 0.82
CA ILE A 89 -5.30 10.30 2.21
C ILE A 89 -6.05 11.44 2.91
N PRO A 90 -6.96 11.14 3.86
CA PRO A 90 -7.66 12.16 4.64
C PRO A 90 -6.67 13.07 5.39
N LEU A 91 -6.85 14.38 5.29
CA LEU A 91 -5.97 15.36 5.95
C LEU A 91 -6.26 15.55 7.44
N LEU A 92 -7.46 15.14 7.87
CA LEU A 92 -7.94 15.18 9.25
C LEU A 92 -8.37 13.78 9.69
N PRO A 93 -7.41 12.88 9.96
CA PRO A 93 -7.74 11.55 10.43
C PRO A 93 -8.42 11.61 11.80
N VAL A 94 -9.45 10.79 12.00
CA VAL A 94 -10.14 10.63 13.27
C VAL A 94 -9.93 9.20 13.74
N LEU A 95 -9.23 9.03 14.86
CA LEU A 95 -9.04 7.71 15.46
C LEU A 95 -10.38 7.15 15.93
N GLY A 96 -10.71 5.93 15.50
CA GLY A 96 -11.89 5.19 15.92
C GLY A 96 -11.57 4.13 16.97
N ASP A 97 -12.63 3.49 17.46
CA ASP A 97 -12.55 2.44 18.50
C ASP A 97 -12.74 1.03 17.93
N THR A 98 -12.87 0.88 16.61
CA THR A 98 -13.19 -0.42 15.97
C THR A 98 -12.36 -0.60 14.72
N PRO A 99 -11.61 -1.70 14.59
CA PRO A 99 -10.80 -1.97 13.42
C PRO A 99 -11.67 -2.22 12.18
N GLN A 100 -11.22 -1.69 11.06
CA GLN A 100 -11.86 -1.83 9.75
C GLN A 100 -10.91 -2.54 8.80
N THR A 101 -11.40 -3.48 8.01
CA THR A 101 -10.58 -4.21 7.04
C THR A 101 -11.40 -4.47 5.77
N ARG A 102 -10.75 -5.04 4.75
CA ARG A 102 -11.31 -5.30 3.43
C ARG A 102 -10.43 -6.30 2.67
N ASP A 103 -10.95 -6.83 1.58
CA ASP A 103 -10.18 -7.59 0.57
C ASP A 103 -9.52 -6.68 -0.49
N ALA A 104 -8.76 -5.66 -0.08
CA ALA A 104 -8.02 -4.76 -0.97
C ALA A 104 -6.95 -3.96 -0.20
N ALA A 105 -6.23 -3.09 -0.90
CA ALA A 105 -5.29 -2.15 -0.30
C ALA A 105 -5.91 -1.38 0.88
N LEU A 106 -5.16 -1.33 1.98
CA LEU A 106 -5.47 -0.52 3.17
C LEU A 106 -4.66 0.78 3.16
N ALA A 107 -3.57 0.82 2.39
CA ALA A 107 -2.63 1.93 2.36
C ALA A 107 -1.92 2.03 1.01
N VAL A 108 -1.12 3.08 0.85
CA VAL A 108 -0.21 3.29 -0.27
C VAL A 108 1.19 3.64 0.24
N ALA A 109 2.22 3.02 -0.32
CA ALA A 109 3.61 3.34 -0.05
C ALA A 109 4.03 4.66 -0.72
N VAL A 110 5.11 5.29 -0.26
CA VAL A 110 5.61 6.56 -0.84
C VAL A 110 6.11 6.45 -2.28
N ASN A 111 6.37 5.23 -2.77
CA ASN A 111 6.64 4.96 -4.19
C ASN A 111 5.36 4.70 -5.02
N GLY A 112 4.18 4.86 -4.41
CA GLY A 112 2.88 4.73 -5.06
C GLY A 112 2.37 3.30 -5.18
N VAL A 113 3.05 2.32 -4.59
CA VAL A 113 2.61 0.91 -4.59
C VAL A 113 1.57 0.68 -3.49
N PRO A 114 0.44 0.00 -3.77
CA PRO A 114 -0.54 -0.33 -2.75
C PRO A 114 0.05 -1.24 -1.66
N ILE A 115 -0.47 -1.12 -0.44
CA ILE A 115 -0.13 -1.98 0.69
C ILE A 115 -1.40 -2.69 1.14
N PHE A 116 -1.34 -4.01 1.18
CA PHE A 116 -2.40 -4.91 1.62
C PHE A 116 -2.07 -5.45 3.02
N ASP A 117 -3.06 -6.06 3.68
CA ASP A 117 -2.77 -6.89 4.84
C ASP A 117 -1.94 -8.12 4.46
N TYR A 118 -1.40 -8.84 5.44
CA TYR A 118 -0.48 -9.96 5.19
C TYR A 118 -1.11 -11.17 4.44
N THR A 119 -2.42 -11.19 4.23
CA THR A 119 -3.15 -12.34 3.66
C THR A 119 -3.30 -12.27 2.14
N GLY A 120 -3.27 -13.43 1.48
CA GLY A 120 -3.31 -13.58 0.02
C GLY A 120 -4.71 -13.84 -0.56
N GLY A 121 -5.79 -13.67 0.22
CA GLY A 121 -7.13 -13.76 -0.34
C GLY A 121 -8.28 -13.77 0.66
N GLY A 122 -9.36 -13.09 0.25
CA GLY A 122 -10.64 -13.08 0.94
C GLY A 122 -10.69 -12.00 2.01
N GLU A 123 -11.87 -11.37 2.15
CA GLU A 123 -12.08 -10.34 3.16
C GLU A 123 -11.94 -10.95 4.55
N MET A 124 -10.96 -10.49 5.34
CA MET A 124 -10.93 -10.79 6.77
C MET A 124 -12.15 -10.14 7.43
N SER A 125 -12.89 -10.90 8.24
CA SER A 125 -13.84 -10.28 9.16
C SER A 125 -13.11 -9.70 10.36
N GLN A 126 -13.78 -8.86 11.16
CA GLN A 126 -13.20 -8.39 12.43
C GLN A 126 -12.86 -9.55 13.38
N ASP A 127 -13.63 -10.64 13.35
CA ASP A 127 -13.33 -11.83 14.15
C ASP A 127 -12.07 -12.56 13.64
N ASP A 128 -11.79 -12.50 12.34
CA ASP A 128 -10.59 -13.07 11.74
C ASP A 128 -9.34 -12.29 12.14
N LEU A 129 -9.43 -10.97 12.31
CA LEU A 129 -8.30 -10.13 12.78
C LEU A 129 -7.77 -10.60 14.14
N LEU A 130 -8.65 -11.12 15.01
CA LEU A 130 -8.28 -11.61 16.34
C LEU A 130 -7.51 -12.95 16.32
N HIS A 131 -7.37 -13.58 15.15
CA HIS A 131 -6.76 -14.88 14.99
C HIS A 131 -5.76 -14.88 13.83
N TYR A 132 -4.54 -15.38 14.06
CA TYR A 132 -3.56 -15.47 12.99
C TYR A 132 -3.98 -16.47 11.89
N GLN A 133 -4.07 -15.96 10.65
CA GLN A 133 -4.55 -16.67 9.47
C GLN A 133 -3.40 -17.38 8.73
N SER A 134 -2.75 -18.34 9.39
CA SER A 134 -1.55 -19.03 8.86
C SER A 134 -1.69 -19.63 7.45
N GLN A 135 -2.89 -20.03 7.02
CA GLN A 135 -3.13 -20.60 5.69
C GLN A 135 -3.23 -19.55 4.59
N HIS A 136 -3.41 -18.28 4.97
CA HIS A 136 -3.54 -17.15 4.07
C HIS A 136 -2.34 -16.20 4.12
N ASP A 137 -1.46 -16.33 5.11
CA ASP A 137 -0.22 -15.55 5.22
C ASP A 137 0.67 -15.72 3.97
N THR A 138 0.81 -14.64 3.20
CA THR A 138 1.54 -14.60 1.94
C THR A 138 3.02 -14.88 2.08
N LEU A 139 3.64 -14.48 3.19
CA LEU A 139 5.05 -14.76 3.48
C LEU A 139 5.25 -16.26 3.76
N THR A 140 4.43 -16.82 4.66
CA THR A 140 4.51 -18.24 5.05
C THR A 140 4.16 -19.17 3.89
N THR A 141 3.23 -18.75 3.03
CA THR A 141 2.85 -19.49 1.81
C THR A 141 3.78 -19.18 0.61
N GLN A 142 4.87 -18.43 0.84
CA GLN A 142 5.94 -18.14 -0.13
C GLN A 142 5.45 -17.46 -1.41
N GLN A 143 4.46 -16.59 -1.29
CA GLN A 143 3.84 -15.87 -2.39
C GLN A 143 4.53 -14.53 -2.70
N LEU A 144 5.51 -14.13 -1.90
CA LEU A 144 6.18 -12.82 -1.99
C LEU A 144 7.55 -12.94 -2.62
N ASP A 145 7.93 -11.91 -3.37
CA ASP A 145 9.31 -11.73 -3.82
C ASP A 145 10.19 -11.15 -2.70
N ILE A 146 11.47 -10.91 -3.02
CA ILE A 146 12.46 -10.39 -2.07
C ILE A 146 12.15 -8.97 -1.58
N CYS A 147 11.31 -8.23 -2.31
CA CYS A 147 10.92 -6.87 -2.01
C CYS A 147 9.63 -6.79 -1.18
N GLY A 148 9.09 -7.94 -0.75
CA GLY A 148 7.96 -8.02 0.19
C GLY A 148 6.59 -7.93 -0.46
N GLY A 149 6.48 -8.10 -1.78
CA GLY A 149 5.23 -7.98 -2.50
C GLY A 149 5.02 -9.04 -3.59
N HIS A 150 3.87 -8.95 -4.25
CA HIS A 150 3.55 -9.72 -5.44
C HIS A 150 2.49 -9.03 -6.30
N ALA A 151 2.16 -9.62 -7.45
CA ALA A 151 0.99 -9.25 -8.24
C ALA A 151 -0.26 -10.01 -7.79
N GLY A 152 -1.38 -9.32 -7.61
CA GLY A 152 -2.68 -9.93 -7.29
C GLY A 152 -3.69 -9.90 -8.44
N ARG A 153 -4.98 -10.07 -8.12
CA ARG A 153 -6.06 -10.23 -9.13
C ARG A 153 -6.27 -9.03 -10.05
N GLY A 154 -5.83 -7.84 -9.64
CA GLY A 154 -5.84 -6.65 -10.48
C GLY A 154 -4.68 -6.59 -11.48
N ASP A 155 -3.82 -7.62 -11.47
CA ASP A 155 -2.48 -7.60 -12.05
C ASP A 155 -1.66 -6.39 -11.58
N ASP A 156 -1.98 -5.80 -10.41
CA ASP A 156 -1.16 -4.78 -9.75
C ASP A 156 -0.18 -5.44 -8.80
N TYR A 157 1.04 -4.90 -8.75
CA TYR A 157 2.00 -5.24 -7.71
C TYR A 157 1.65 -4.52 -6.41
N HIS A 158 1.74 -5.20 -5.27
CA HIS A 158 1.51 -4.62 -3.95
C HIS A 158 2.31 -5.33 -2.86
N TYR A 159 2.53 -4.63 -1.74
CA TYR A 159 3.25 -5.16 -0.58
C TYR A 159 2.30 -5.81 0.43
N HIS A 160 2.78 -6.90 1.04
CA HIS A 160 2.14 -7.57 2.17
C HIS A 160 3.02 -7.56 3.43
N VAL A 161 4.33 -7.35 3.26
CA VAL A 161 5.34 -7.21 4.32
C VAL A 161 6.24 -6.02 4.01
N ALA A 162 7.08 -5.62 4.97
CA ALA A 162 7.96 -4.46 4.86
C ALA A 162 8.56 -4.31 3.44
N PRO A 163 8.35 -3.16 2.77
CA PRO A 163 8.76 -2.95 1.38
C PRO A 163 10.27 -2.67 1.28
N THR A 164 11.08 -3.67 1.58
CA THR A 164 12.54 -3.57 1.79
C THR A 164 13.25 -2.90 0.62
N CYS A 165 13.00 -3.33 -0.61
CA CYS A 165 13.63 -2.73 -1.79
C CYS A 165 13.24 -1.26 -2.01
N MET A 166 12.01 -0.87 -1.68
CA MET A 166 11.58 0.52 -1.76
C MET A 166 12.31 1.36 -0.71
N ILE A 167 12.36 0.86 0.55
CA ILE A 167 13.06 1.52 1.65
C ILE A 167 14.55 1.69 1.33
N GLU A 168 15.20 0.68 0.77
CA GLU A 168 16.60 0.75 0.33
C GLU A 168 16.85 1.80 -0.76
N GLN A 169 15.83 2.13 -1.56
CA GLN A 169 15.89 3.16 -2.60
C GLN A 169 15.58 4.57 -2.08
N MET A 170 14.96 4.71 -0.91
CA MET A 170 14.59 6.01 -0.34
C MET A 170 15.84 6.86 -0.08
N LYS A 171 15.83 8.11 -0.55
CA LYS A 171 16.93 9.05 -0.30
C LYS A 171 17.01 9.52 1.15
N ASN A 172 15.90 9.48 1.87
CA ASN A 172 15.79 9.82 3.28
C ASN A 172 15.58 8.58 4.17
N ALA A 173 15.97 7.38 3.72
CA ALA A 173 15.83 6.16 4.51
C ALA A 173 16.37 6.34 5.94
N GLY A 174 15.52 6.04 6.93
CA GLY A 174 15.78 6.26 8.35
C GLY A 174 14.54 5.93 9.18
N ASP A 175 14.67 5.88 10.50
CA ASP A 175 13.58 5.50 11.40
C ASP A 175 12.44 6.54 11.42
N ASP A 176 12.76 7.82 11.16
CA ASP A 176 11.79 8.93 11.04
C ASP A 176 11.16 9.06 9.66
N ALA A 177 11.54 8.20 8.70
CA ALA A 177 11.00 8.26 7.36
C ALA A 177 9.61 7.61 7.30
N ILE A 178 8.61 8.37 6.84
CA ILE A 178 7.30 7.83 6.50
C ILE A 178 7.45 7.00 5.22
N ILE A 179 7.11 5.71 5.30
CA ILE A 179 7.21 4.76 4.18
C ILE A 179 5.89 4.62 3.41
N GLY A 180 4.79 5.10 3.97
CA GLY A 180 3.47 5.06 3.35
C GLY A 180 2.40 5.74 4.20
N TRP A 181 1.18 5.76 3.65
CA TRP A 181 0.01 6.35 4.29
C TRP A 181 -1.17 5.39 4.20
N ALA A 182 -1.80 5.14 5.33
CA ALA A 182 -3.04 4.39 5.40
C ALA A 182 -4.22 5.24 4.89
N PHE A 183 -5.23 4.58 4.34
CA PHE A 183 -6.39 5.26 3.77
C PHE A 183 -7.34 5.88 4.80
N ASP A 184 -7.05 5.71 6.09
CA ASP A 184 -7.66 6.44 7.19
C ASP A 184 -6.89 7.72 7.57
N GLY A 185 -5.76 8.00 6.90
CA GLY A 185 -4.98 9.22 7.03
C GLY A 185 -3.77 9.11 7.96
N PHE A 186 -3.54 7.97 8.63
CA PHE A 186 -2.36 7.84 9.50
C PHE A 186 -1.11 7.39 8.73
N PRO A 187 0.09 7.88 9.11
CA PRO A 187 1.34 7.48 8.47
C PRO A 187 1.75 6.05 8.85
N ILE A 188 2.58 5.47 8.00
CA ILE A 188 3.24 4.18 8.21
C ILE A 188 4.74 4.42 8.29
N TYR A 189 5.39 3.90 9.34
CA TYR A 189 6.85 3.93 9.54
C TYR A 189 7.46 2.54 9.45
N GLY A 190 8.79 2.46 9.49
CA GLY A 190 9.53 1.21 9.60
C GLY A 190 9.41 0.53 10.98
N ASP A 191 10.31 -0.42 11.26
CA ASP A 191 10.25 -1.28 12.47
C ASP A 191 10.52 -0.54 13.80
N ASN A 192 11.13 0.63 13.73
CA ASN A 192 11.48 1.45 14.89
C ASN A 192 10.56 2.65 15.05
N ASN A 193 10.58 3.26 16.24
CA ASN A 193 9.98 4.56 16.46
C ASN A 193 10.73 5.65 15.66
N PRO A 194 10.07 6.77 15.30
CA PRO A 194 10.72 7.88 14.59
C PRO A 194 11.96 8.47 15.29
N ASP A 195 12.11 8.28 16.61
CA ASP A 195 13.29 8.73 17.36
C ASP A 195 14.45 7.71 17.34
N GLY A 196 14.30 6.61 16.61
CA GLY A 196 15.25 5.51 16.47
C GLY A 196 15.23 4.49 17.62
N THR A 197 14.26 4.58 18.54
CA THR A 197 14.10 3.55 19.59
C THR A 197 13.39 2.31 19.04
N GLU A 198 13.79 1.13 19.52
CA GLU A 198 13.13 -0.13 19.20
C GLU A 198 11.70 -0.15 19.78
N ILE A 199 10.76 -0.73 19.03
CA ILE A 199 9.39 -0.98 19.48
C ILE A 199 9.38 -2.31 20.22
N ALA A 200 8.88 -2.34 21.46
CA ALA A 200 8.88 -3.58 22.23
C ALA A 200 7.78 -4.53 21.76
N GLU A 201 8.01 -5.83 21.97
CA GLU A 201 7.01 -6.87 21.68
C GLU A 201 5.71 -6.58 22.45
N GLY A 202 4.60 -6.45 21.70
CA GLY A 202 3.28 -6.17 22.25
C GLY A 202 2.93 -4.68 22.42
N ASP A 203 3.80 -3.75 22.04
CA ASP A 203 3.47 -2.31 22.04
C ASP A 203 2.56 -1.92 20.86
N LEU A 204 2.69 -2.62 19.73
CA LEU A 204 1.79 -2.44 18.59
C LEU A 204 0.45 -3.12 18.84
N ASP A 205 -0.63 -2.44 18.43
CA ASP A 205 -1.99 -2.93 18.58
C ASP A 205 -2.36 -3.98 17.53
N LEU A 206 -3.63 -4.36 17.51
CA LEU A 206 -4.17 -5.34 16.56
C LEU A 206 -3.91 -4.96 15.09
N CYS A 207 -3.95 -3.68 14.74
CA CYS A 207 -3.71 -3.21 13.38
C CYS A 207 -2.25 -2.89 13.11
N ASN A 208 -1.34 -3.23 14.03
CA ASN A 208 0.10 -3.00 13.97
C ASN A 208 0.48 -1.52 14.03
N GLY A 209 -0.22 -0.75 14.86
CA GLY A 209 0.12 0.64 15.12
C GLY A 209 0.07 1.01 16.60
N GLN A 210 0.35 2.28 16.88
CA GLN A 210 0.47 2.83 18.21
C GLN A 210 0.19 4.35 18.21
N PRO A 211 -0.03 4.99 19.38
CA PRO A 211 -0.24 6.44 19.46
C PRO A 211 0.93 7.25 18.90
N ASP A 212 0.60 8.39 18.28
CA ASP A 212 1.57 9.33 17.73
C ASP A 212 1.34 10.76 18.26
N GLU A 213 2.42 11.48 18.58
CA GLU A 213 2.31 12.84 19.11
C GLU A 213 1.92 13.89 18.05
N THR A 214 2.24 13.63 16.79
CA THR A 214 1.99 14.54 15.65
C THR A 214 0.65 14.23 14.99
N PHE A 215 0.46 12.98 14.60
CA PHE A 215 -0.69 12.49 13.83
C PHE A 215 -1.79 11.88 14.72
N GLY A 216 -1.56 11.73 16.01
CA GLY A 216 -2.48 11.07 16.95
C GLY A 216 -2.32 9.54 16.99
N TYR A 217 -2.05 8.93 15.83
CA TYR A 217 -1.79 7.50 15.68
C TYR A 217 -0.87 7.24 14.47
N ARG A 218 -0.12 6.13 14.49
CA ARG A 218 0.73 5.69 13.37
C ARG A 218 0.79 4.16 13.27
N TYR A 219 0.96 3.65 12.07
CA TYR A 219 1.26 2.23 11.82
C TYR A 219 2.77 2.02 11.67
N HIS A 220 3.21 0.77 11.81
CA HIS A 220 4.61 0.39 11.68
C HIS A 220 4.77 -0.89 10.87
N THR A 221 5.93 -1.08 10.25
CA THR A 221 6.33 -2.44 9.89
C THR A 221 6.74 -3.24 11.13
N SER A 222 6.78 -4.56 11.01
CA SER A 222 7.31 -5.45 12.04
C SER A 222 7.80 -6.76 11.44
N THR A 223 8.63 -7.50 12.18
CA THR A 223 9.17 -8.80 11.72
C THR A 223 8.19 -9.96 11.88
N GLU A 224 7.12 -9.76 12.65
CA GLU A 224 6.09 -10.76 12.92
C GLU A 224 4.75 -10.29 12.33
N ALA A 225 3.84 -11.24 12.08
CA ALA A 225 2.53 -10.90 11.54
C ALA A 225 1.82 -9.86 12.45
N PRO A 226 1.22 -8.80 11.87
CA PRO A 226 0.83 -8.68 10.46
C PRO A 226 1.85 -7.94 9.55
N TYR A 227 3.10 -7.76 9.99
CA TYR A 227 4.25 -7.22 9.24
C TYR A 227 4.18 -5.76 8.77
N ILE A 228 2.99 -5.20 8.48
CA ILE A 228 2.78 -3.76 8.22
C ILE A 228 1.49 -3.27 8.87
N LEU A 229 0.33 -3.59 8.31
CA LEU A 229 -0.98 -3.27 8.87
C LEU A 229 -1.96 -4.31 8.39
N GLN A 230 -2.92 -4.71 9.23
CA GLN A 230 -3.99 -5.64 8.84
C GLN A 230 -5.39 -5.02 8.88
N CYS A 231 -5.49 -3.80 9.39
CA CYS A 231 -6.73 -3.05 9.49
C CYS A 231 -6.46 -1.55 9.63
N LEU A 232 -7.54 -0.78 9.50
CA LEU A 232 -7.61 0.66 9.71
C LEU A 232 -8.29 0.95 11.05
N MET A 233 -7.65 1.76 11.87
CA MET A 233 -8.16 2.23 13.15
C MET A 233 -8.88 3.58 13.04
N GLY A 234 -8.61 4.37 11.99
CA GLY A 234 -9.32 5.63 11.77
C GLY A 234 -10.67 5.47 11.08
N GLU A 235 -11.50 6.51 11.18
CA GLU A 235 -12.78 6.59 10.47
C GLU A 235 -12.56 6.62 8.95
N VAL A 236 -13.31 5.79 8.23
CA VAL A 236 -13.33 5.79 6.77
C VAL A 236 -14.77 5.98 6.31
N ALA A 237 -15.03 7.03 5.53
CA ALA A 237 -16.39 7.40 5.13
C ALA A 237 -17.14 6.26 4.41
N SER A 238 -16.42 5.52 3.57
CA SER A 238 -16.94 4.34 2.88
C SER A 238 -15.80 3.43 2.52
N LEU A 239 -15.76 2.24 3.13
CA LEU A 239 -14.74 1.28 2.78
C LEU A 239 -14.85 0.94 1.28
N ARG A 240 -16.04 0.61 0.78
CA ARG A 240 -16.25 0.21 -0.62
C ARG A 240 -15.67 1.20 -1.65
N ASP A 241 -15.60 2.50 -1.33
CA ASP A 241 -15.20 3.54 -2.28
C ASP A 241 -13.69 3.87 -2.24
N LEU A 242 -12.91 3.21 -1.37
CA LEU A 242 -11.44 3.31 -1.41
C LEU A 242 -10.86 2.67 -2.69
N PRO A 243 -9.63 3.05 -3.09
CA PRO A 243 -9.03 2.61 -4.34
C PRO A 243 -8.91 1.09 -4.44
N ARG A 244 -9.19 0.57 -5.64
CA ARG A 244 -8.95 -0.83 -6.01
C ARG A 244 -8.59 -0.89 -7.49
N THR A 245 -7.55 -1.65 -7.79
CA THR A 245 -7.20 -1.96 -9.18
C THR A 245 -8.16 -3.00 -9.75
N ALA A 246 -8.84 -2.67 -10.84
CA ALA A 246 -9.71 -3.62 -11.52
C ALA A 246 -8.88 -4.67 -12.30
N PRO A 247 -9.33 -5.94 -12.35
CA PRO A 247 -8.72 -6.94 -13.22
C PRO A 247 -8.73 -6.51 -14.68
N LEU A 248 -7.75 -6.98 -15.45
CA LEU A 248 -7.73 -6.77 -16.89
C LEU A 248 -8.94 -7.44 -17.57
N ALA A 249 -9.42 -6.81 -18.64
CA ALA A 249 -10.54 -7.30 -19.43
C ALA A 249 -10.10 -7.68 -20.86
N PRO A 250 -10.62 -8.77 -21.43
CA PRO A 250 -10.29 -9.14 -22.81
C PRO A 250 -10.82 -8.10 -23.80
N ALA A 251 -9.99 -7.70 -24.77
CA ALA A 251 -10.35 -6.72 -25.80
C ALA A 251 -11.52 -7.20 -26.69
N SER A 252 -11.67 -8.52 -26.84
CA SER A 252 -12.77 -9.16 -27.56
C SER A 252 -14.14 -9.03 -26.86
N GLY A 253 -14.15 -8.55 -25.61
CA GLY A 253 -15.33 -8.49 -24.75
C GLY A 253 -15.63 -9.84 -24.10
N GLY A 254 -16.01 -9.81 -22.81
CA GLY A 254 -16.21 -11.02 -22.02
C GLY A 254 -16.07 -10.74 -20.52
N GLY A 255 -16.06 -11.80 -19.70
CA GLY A 255 -15.62 -11.68 -18.31
C GLY A 255 -14.13 -11.36 -18.22
N GLY A 256 -13.68 -10.84 -17.08
CA GLY A 256 -12.24 -10.61 -16.83
C GLY A 256 -11.42 -11.91 -16.80
N ILE A 257 -10.11 -11.78 -16.59
CA ILE A 257 -9.23 -12.95 -16.42
C ILE A 257 -9.75 -13.82 -15.27
N GLU A 258 -9.97 -15.11 -15.54
CA GLU A 258 -10.36 -16.07 -14.50
C GLU A 258 -9.26 -16.14 -13.42
N PRO A 259 -9.61 -16.28 -12.13
CA PRO A 259 -8.59 -16.43 -11.10
C PRO A 259 -7.66 -17.60 -11.43
N GLY A 260 -6.36 -17.36 -11.28
CA GLY A 260 -5.35 -18.39 -11.45
C GLY A 260 -5.63 -19.60 -10.55
N ARG A 261 -5.18 -20.77 -10.98
CA ARG A 261 -5.13 -22.00 -10.19
C ARG A 261 -3.68 -22.20 -9.72
N PRO A 262 -3.34 -21.83 -8.48
CA PRO A 262 -1.97 -21.90 -7.99
C PRO A 262 -1.36 -23.32 -8.15
N PRO A 263 -0.11 -23.43 -8.64
CA PRO A 263 0.60 -24.70 -8.72
C PRO A 263 0.78 -25.33 -7.33
N ARG A 264 0.28 -26.56 -7.14
CA ARG A 264 0.29 -27.21 -5.82
C ARG A 264 1.72 -27.62 -5.44
N GLY A 265 2.16 -27.21 -4.26
CA GLY A 265 3.53 -27.48 -3.81
C GLY A 265 4.56 -26.47 -4.32
N GLY A 266 4.12 -25.44 -5.04
CA GLY A 266 4.97 -24.35 -5.52
C GLY A 266 5.71 -24.67 -6.82
N VAL A 267 6.43 -23.66 -7.31
CA VAL A 267 7.19 -23.69 -8.56
C VAL A 267 8.69 -23.55 -8.31
N GLU A 268 9.49 -23.89 -9.31
CA GLU A 268 10.95 -23.78 -9.27
C GLU A 268 11.44 -22.66 -10.19
N GLY A 269 12.37 -21.84 -9.68
CA GLY A 269 13.13 -20.89 -10.47
C GLY A 269 12.26 -19.83 -11.16
N LEU A 270 11.23 -19.33 -10.48
CA LEU A 270 10.41 -18.24 -11.01
C LEU A 270 11.27 -16.97 -11.15
N VAL A 271 11.34 -16.44 -12.37
CA VAL A 271 12.08 -15.22 -12.70
C VAL A 271 11.17 -14.28 -13.48
N PHE A 272 11.16 -13.01 -13.09
CA PHE A 272 10.56 -11.94 -13.87
C PHE A 272 11.63 -11.16 -14.62
N THR A 273 11.35 -10.80 -15.86
CA THR A 273 12.21 -9.96 -16.68
C THR A 273 11.41 -8.91 -17.42
N GLN A 274 12.05 -7.76 -17.64
CA GLN A 274 11.50 -6.65 -18.40
C GLN A 274 12.53 -6.14 -19.40
N SER A 275 12.09 -5.80 -20.62
CA SER A 275 12.93 -5.19 -21.64
C SER A 275 12.51 -3.75 -21.96
N PRO A 276 13.42 -2.91 -22.51
CA PRO A 276 13.14 -1.50 -22.79
C PRO A 276 12.01 -1.26 -23.81
N ASP A 277 11.64 -2.26 -24.60
CA ASP A 277 10.50 -2.23 -25.54
C ASP A 277 9.15 -2.51 -24.85
N GLY A 278 9.14 -2.68 -23.53
CA GLY A 278 7.94 -2.89 -22.72
C GLY A 278 7.51 -4.37 -22.61
N ARG A 279 8.22 -5.30 -23.26
CA ARG A 279 7.96 -6.74 -23.09
C ARG A 279 8.35 -7.18 -21.68
N ARG A 280 7.50 -7.99 -21.07
CA ARG A 280 7.70 -8.59 -19.76
C ARG A 280 7.44 -10.08 -19.82
N SER A 281 8.16 -10.82 -18.98
CA SER A 281 8.08 -12.27 -18.89
C SER A 281 8.21 -12.70 -17.44
N MET A 282 7.28 -13.52 -16.98
CA MET A 282 7.39 -14.30 -15.76
C MET A 282 7.51 -15.77 -16.18
N ASP A 283 8.66 -16.40 -15.95
CA ASP A 283 8.95 -17.78 -16.36
C ASP A 283 9.24 -18.64 -15.13
N TYR A 284 8.78 -19.90 -15.11
CA TYR A 284 9.02 -20.84 -14.01
C TYR A 284 8.96 -22.29 -14.50
N THR A 285 9.42 -23.22 -13.65
CA THR A 285 9.29 -24.66 -13.86
C THR A 285 8.31 -25.25 -12.85
N TYR A 286 7.45 -26.16 -13.28
CA TYR A 286 6.54 -26.92 -12.42
C TYR A 286 6.49 -28.37 -12.89
N GLU A 287 6.72 -29.33 -11.98
CA GLU A 287 6.75 -30.77 -12.28
C GLU A 287 7.70 -31.15 -13.46
N GLY A 288 8.80 -30.41 -13.62
CA GLY A 288 9.80 -30.63 -14.68
C GLY A 288 9.46 -30.00 -16.04
N GLU A 289 8.33 -29.31 -16.15
CA GLU A 289 7.89 -28.61 -17.36
C GLU A 289 8.01 -27.09 -17.22
N ALA A 290 8.31 -26.40 -18.33
CA ALA A 290 8.45 -24.94 -18.35
C ALA A 290 7.12 -24.23 -18.60
N TYR A 291 6.82 -23.22 -17.80
CA TYR A 291 5.62 -22.39 -17.86
C TYR A 291 5.99 -20.90 -17.89
N TYR A 292 5.08 -20.07 -18.39
CA TYR A 292 5.31 -18.63 -18.50
C TYR A 292 4.02 -17.81 -18.60
N MET A 293 4.13 -16.55 -18.19
CA MET A 293 3.20 -15.47 -18.53
C MET A 293 3.99 -14.33 -19.15
N ARG A 294 3.70 -14.02 -20.40
CA ARG A 294 4.40 -12.99 -21.17
C ARG A 294 3.42 -11.99 -21.71
N TYR A 295 3.83 -10.73 -21.73
CA TYR A 295 3.06 -9.71 -22.42
C TYR A 295 3.92 -8.58 -22.95
N SER A 296 3.37 -7.83 -23.89
CA SER A 296 3.94 -6.57 -24.37
C SER A 296 2.82 -5.59 -24.68
N PRO A 297 3.08 -4.26 -24.68
CA PRO A 297 2.11 -3.28 -25.15
C PRO A 297 1.54 -3.66 -26.53
N SER A 298 0.23 -3.49 -26.71
CA SER A 298 -0.41 -3.66 -28.01
C SER A 298 -0.46 -2.35 -28.81
N GLU A 299 -1.05 -2.38 -30.01
CA GLU A 299 -1.32 -1.16 -30.78
C GLU A 299 -2.44 -0.31 -30.15
N THR A 300 -3.28 -0.92 -29.31
CA THR A 300 -4.37 -0.24 -28.60
C THR A 300 -3.84 0.35 -27.29
N ALA A 301 -4.03 1.65 -27.09
CA ALA A 301 -3.58 2.31 -25.87
C ALA A 301 -4.24 1.70 -24.62
N GLY A 302 -3.43 1.34 -23.62
CA GLY A 302 -3.91 0.70 -22.40
C GLY A 302 -4.13 -0.81 -22.50
N CYS A 303 -3.83 -1.41 -23.66
CA CYS A 303 -3.94 -2.85 -23.88
C CYS A 303 -2.57 -3.51 -24.09
N TYR A 304 -2.55 -4.81 -23.87
CA TYR A 304 -1.35 -5.64 -23.87
C TYR A 304 -1.66 -6.97 -24.55
N ASN A 305 -0.76 -7.41 -25.42
CA ASN A 305 -0.82 -8.72 -26.04
C ASN A 305 -0.19 -9.72 -25.09
N PHE A 306 -0.99 -10.64 -24.54
CA PHE A 306 -0.52 -11.71 -23.67
C PHE A 306 -0.30 -13.00 -24.45
N GLU A 307 0.71 -13.76 -24.02
CA GLU A 307 0.89 -15.16 -24.34
C GLU A 307 1.24 -15.90 -23.04
N THR A 308 0.43 -16.88 -22.67
CA THR A 308 0.59 -17.61 -21.42
C THR A 308 0.58 -19.12 -21.66
N ARG A 309 1.43 -19.82 -20.92
CA ARG A 309 1.41 -21.28 -20.76
C ARG A 309 1.54 -21.51 -19.26
N THR A 310 0.45 -21.76 -18.57
CA THR A 310 0.39 -21.78 -17.11
C THR A 310 -0.23 -23.09 -16.61
N VAL A 311 -0.17 -23.34 -15.30
CA VAL A 311 -0.92 -24.45 -14.71
C VAL A 311 -2.42 -24.16 -14.81
N THR A 312 -2.85 -22.90 -14.69
CA THR A 312 -4.26 -22.48 -14.86
C THR A 312 -4.85 -22.93 -16.19
N ASN A 313 -4.10 -22.84 -17.30
CA ASN A 313 -4.57 -23.21 -18.63
C ASN A 313 -4.18 -24.65 -19.05
N ASP A 314 -3.95 -25.53 -18.06
CA ASP A 314 -3.57 -26.94 -18.25
C ASP A 314 -2.30 -27.10 -19.12
N GLY A 315 -1.41 -26.12 -19.11
CA GLY A 315 -0.18 -26.09 -19.91
C GLY A 315 -0.39 -25.84 -21.39
N SER A 316 -1.58 -25.41 -21.80
CA SER A 316 -1.90 -24.99 -23.17
C SER A 316 -1.41 -23.57 -23.41
N VAL A 317 -0.99 -23.25 -24.65
CA VAL A 317 -0.67 -21.85 -24.98
C VAL A 317 -1.98 -21.09 -25.23
N VAL A 318 -2.14 -19.97 -24.52
CA VAL A 318 -3.25 -19.04 -24.69
C VAL A 318 -2.68 -17.69 -25.09
N SER A 319 -3.23 -17.08 -26.14
CA SER A 319 -2.88 -15.73 -26.58
C SER A 319 -4.15 -14.90 -26.69
N GLU A 320 -4.15 -13.74 -26.04
CA GLU A 320 -5.30 -12.83 -25.98
C GLU A 320 -4.80 -11.39 -25.75
N GLU A 321 -5.57 -10.41 -26.22
CA GLU A 321 -5.31 -9.01 -25.89
C GLU A 321 -6.15 -8.62 -24.67
N TYR A 322 -5.49 -8.10 -23.64
CA TYR A 322 -6.14 -7.64 -22.42
C TYR A 322 -5.93 -6.14 -22.24
N CYS A 323 -6.96 -5.44 -21.79
CA CYS A 323 -6.99 -4.00 -21.60
C CYS A 323 -7.28 -3.64 -20.14
N ARG A 324 -6.78 -2.48 -19.75
CA ARG A 324 -7.11 -1.82 -18.50
C ARG A 324 -7.99 -0.60 -18.75
#